data_AF-A0A939ZKN0-F1
#
_entry.id   AF-A0A939ZKN0-F1
#
_cell.length_a   1.000
_cell.length_b   1.000
_cell.length_c   1.000
_cell.angle_alpha   90.00
_cell.angle_beta   90.00
_cell.angle_gamma   90.00
#
_symmetry.space_group_name_H-M   'P 1'
#
loop_
_entity.id
_entity.type
_entity.pdbx_description
1 polymer ?
#
loop_
_entity_poly.entity_id
_entity_poly.type
_entity_poly.pdbx_seq_one_letter_code
_entity_poly.pdbx_strand_id
1 'polypeptide(L)'
;MDKTVMFAVAGSGKTTHIVNSLSREKRSMVITYTIANYENLYRKIIHKFDGDWPENIVLMRYFLFLYSFCYKPFLSDEIKARGIIYEENPNRYARQTDRAYFITNSGYLYSNRLSFILEAKHVISDVQNRIARYFDEFIVDEVQDIAGRDFNFLERLMETNVNQLFVGIFISIHSTPAEMEMLIANCLSPKQIMKNDFPTKVFSLIIRH
;
A
#
# COMPACT_ATOMS: atom_id res chain seq x y z
N MET A 1 19.45 0.15 1.55
CA MET A 1 18.02 0.04 1.89
C MET A 1 17.64 -1.42 1.81
N ASP A 2 16.88 -1.90 2.79
CA ASP A 2 16.35 -3.27 2.77
C ASP A 2 14.89 -3.27 2.32
N LYS A 3 14.55 -4.21 1.44
CA LYS A 3 13.18 -4.49 0.99
C LYS A 3 12.86 -5.94 1.32
N THR A 4 11.85 -6.14 2.15
CA THR A 4 11.40 -7.46 2.59
C THR A 4 9.98 -7.69 2.12
N VAL A 5 9.71 -8.90 1.63
CA VAL A 5 8.34 -9.39 1.47
C VAL A 5 8.13 -10.57 2.40
N MET A 6 7.10 -10.47 3.23
CA MET A 6 6.67 -11.54 4.11
C MET A 6 5.28 -12.01 3.67
N PHE A 7 5.24 -13.18 3.07
CA PHE A 7 3.98 -13.90 2.95
C PHE A 7 3.81 -14.86 4.12
N ALA A 8 2.58 -15.03 4.59
CA ALA A 8 2.28 -16.06 5.58
C ALA A 8 0.82 -16.53 5.45
N VAL A 9 0.52 -17.69 6.01
CA VAL A 9 -0.84 -18.24 6.04
C VAL A 9 -1.80 -17.38 6.88
N ALA A 10 -3.10 -17.54 6.73
CA ALA A 10 -4.07 -16.93 7.63
C ALA A 10 -3.81 -17.39 9.08
N GLY A 11 -3.94 -16.49 10.06
CA GLY A 11 -3.70 -16.82 11.48
C GLY A 11 -2.23 -16.89 11.92
N SER A 12 -1.26 -16.75 11.01
CA SER A 12 0.19 -16.82 11.31
C SER A 12 0.78 -15.64 12.13
N GLY A 13 -0.04 -14.65 12.51
CA GLY A 13 0.43 -13.51 13.29
C GLY A 13 1.11 -12.38 12.50
N LYS A 14 0.91 -12.28 11.17
CA LYS A 14 1.42 -11.19 10.31
C LYS A 14 1.30 -9.79 10.92
N THR A 15 0.08 -9.42 11.35
CA THR A 15 -0.19 -8.13 11.98
C THR A 15 0.63 -7.96 13.27
N THR A 16 0.82 -9.03 14.04
CA THR A 16 1.64 -8.98 15.26
C THR A 16 3.12 -8.78 14.92
N HIS A 17 3.61 -9.37 13.81
CA HIS A 17 4.96 -9.12 13.34
C HIS A 17 5.19 -7.65 12.95
N ILE A 18 4.27 -7.05 12.18
CA ILE A 18 4.30 -5.62 11.85
C ILE A 18 4.35 -4.79 13.14
N VAL A 19 3.43 -5.05 14.08
CA VAL A 19 3.38 -4.29 15.34
C VAL A 19 4.69 -4.45 16.12
N ASN A 20 5.26 -5.66 16.17
CA ASN A 20 6.51 -5.93 16.86
C ASN A 20 7.72 -5.23 16.22
N SER A 21 7.73 -4.98 14.90
CA SER A 21 8.82 -4.26 14.24
C SER A 21 8.81 -2.75 14.49
N LEU A 22 7.68 -2.17 14.87
CA LEU A 22 7.56 -0.73 15.16
C LEU A 22 8.32 -0.32 16.43
N SER A 23 8.88 0.88 16.45
CA SER A 23 9.57 1.46 17.62
C SER A 23 9.33 2.97 17.72
N ARG A 24 9.77 3.62 18.81
CA ARG A 24 9.72 5.09 18.98
C ARG A 24 10.90 5.82 18.30
N GLU A 25 11.87 5.07 17.79
CA GLU A 25 13.12 5.63 17.23
C GLU A 25 13.07 5.81 15.71
N LYS A 26 12.11 5.16 15.04
CA LYS A 26 12.03 5.07 13.59
C LYS A 26 10.72 5.66 13.09
N ARG A 27 10.74 6.54 12.09
CA ARG A 27 9.52 7.12 11.52
C ARG A 27 8.87 6.12 10.57
N SER A 28 7.73 5.56 10.96
CA SER A 28 7.12 4.44 10.26
C SER A 28 5.79 4.83 9.63
N MET A 29 5.63 4.59 8.33
CA MET A 29 4.33 4.65 7.67
C MET A 29 3.80 3.23 7.46
N VAL A 30 2.64 2.94 8.02
CA VAL A 30 1.94 1.66 7.89
C VAL A 30 0.66 1.87 7.08
N ILE A 31 0.53 1.15 5.97
CA ILE A 31 -0.64 1.16 5.12
C ILE A 31 -1.37 -0.18 5.24
N THR A 32 -2.69 -0.13 5.32
CA THR A 32 -3.56 -1.31 5.20
C THR A 32 -4.76 -0.99 4.33
N TYR A 33 -5.49 -2.00 3.87
CA TYR A 33 -6.57 -1.80 2.89
C TYR A 33 -7.93 -1.56 3.56
N THR A 34 -8.35 -2.48 4.45
CA THR A 34 -9.72 -2.50 5.00
C THR A 34 -9.87 -1.70 6.29
N ILE A 35 -11.10 -1.33 6.64
CA ILE A 35 -11.43 -0.70 7.93
C ILE A 35 -11.13 -1.68 9.08
N ALA A 36 -11.53 -2.95 8.94
CA ALA A 36 -11.32 -3.95 9.98
C ALA A 36 -9.83 -4.15 10.32
N ASN A 37 -8.96 -4.20 9.30
CA ASN A 37 -7.52 -4.35 9.48
C ASN A 37 -6.89 -3.09 10.06
N TYR A 38 -7.36 -1.91 9.65
CA TYR A 38 -6.97 -0.64 10.27
C TYR A 38 -7.27 -0.64 11.77
N GLU A 39 -8.49 -0.96 12.18
CA GLU A 39 -8.89 -0.98 13.60
C GLU A 39 -8.12 -2.04 14.40
N ASN A 40 -7.79 -3.18 13.78
CA ASN A 40 -6.97 -4.21 14.40
C ASN A 40 -5.52 -3.75 14.62
N LEU A 41 -4.89 -3.16 13.59
CA LEU A 41 -3.55 -2.57 13.69
C LEU A 41 -3.53 -1.46 14.73
N TYR A 42 -4.48 -0.53 14.66
CA TYR A 42 -4.59 0.60 15.58
C TYR A 42 -4.60 0.14 17.05
N ARG A 43 -5.50 -0.79 17.40
CA ARG A 43 -5.59 -1.33 18.77
C ARG A 43 -4.30 -2.02 19.22
N LYS A 44 -3.66 -2.80 18.34
CA LYS A 44 -2.42 -3.50 18.68
C LYS A 44 -1.23 -2.54 18.84
N ILE A 45 -1.16 -1.49 18.01
CA ILE A 45 -0.14 -0.44 18.12
C ILE A 45 -0.30 0.28 19.45
N ILE A 46 -1.51 0.77 19.76
CA ILE A 46 -1.78 1.43 21.06
C ILE A 46 -1.43 0.52 22.22
N HIS A 47 -1.83 -0.75 22.18
CA HIS A 47 -1.51 -1.69 23.25
C HIS A 47 -0.01 -1.91 23.41
N LYS A 48 0.75 -1.98 22.32
CA LYS A 48 2.21 -2.11 22.35
C LYS A 48 2.90 -0.90 22.99
N PHE A 49 2.33 0.29 22.83
CA PHE A 49 2.91 1.54 23.32
C PHE A 49 2.18 2.05 24.57
N ASP A 50 1.74 1.12 25.43
CA ASP A 50 1.19 1.39 26.76
C ASP A 50 -0.04 2.30 26.78
N GLY A 51 -0.84 2.31 25.71
CA GLY A 51 -2.04 3.14 25.59
C GLY A 51 -1.82 4.45 24.82
N ASP A 52 -0.57 4.82 24.53
CA ASP A 52 -0.22 6.07 23.86
C ASP A 52 0.13 5.85 22.39
N TRP A 53 -0.43 6.69 21.51
CA TRP A 53 -0.05 6.67 20.10
C TRP A 53 1.33 7.33 19.91
N PRO A 54 2.34 6.64 19.34
CA PRO A 54 3.64 7.27 19.09
C PRO A 54 3.56 8.27 17.92
N GLU A 55 4.08 9.47 18.13
CA GLU A 55 4.05 10.56 17.14
C GLU A 55 4.81 10.23 15.84
N ASN A 56 5.79 9.33 15.92
CA ASN A 56 6.61 8.89 14.79
C ASN A 56 5.97 7.78 13.94
N ILE A 57 4.77 7.30 14.30
CA ILE A 57 4.06 6.24 13.58
C ILE A 57 2.80 6.81 12.93
N VAL A 58 2.66 6.57 11.62
CA VAL A 58 1.49 6.94 10.84
C VAL A 58 0.83 5.67 10.32
N LEU A 59 -0.42 5.43 10.70
CA LEU A 59 -1.25 4.35 10.18
C LEU A 59 -2.33 4.94 9.26
N MET A 60 -2.46 4.43 8.03
CA MET A 60 -3.45 4.91 7.07
C MET A 60 -4.11 3.76 6.30
N ARG A 61 -5.36 3.96 5.91
CA ARG A 61 -6.00 3.14 4.87
C ARG A 61 -5.47 3.53 3.49
N TYR A 62 -5.37 2.57 2.58
CA TYR A 62 -4.77 2.74 1.25
C TYR A 62 -5.33 3.95 0.47
N PHE A 63 -6.65 4.06 0.32
CA PHE A 63 -7.24 5.19 -0.41
C PHE A 63 -7.09 6.54 0.30
N LEU A 64 -6.97 6.54 1.62
CA LEU A 64 -6.66 7.77 2.37
C LEU A 64 -5.20 8.18 2.17
N PHE A 65 -4.29 7.21 2.06
CA PHE A 65 -2.90 7.46 1.65
C PHE A 65 -2.85 8.06 0.23
N LEU A 66 -3.52 7.44 -0.74
CA LEU A 66 -3.59 7.99 -2.10
C LEU A 66 -4.16 9.42 -2.12
N TYR A 67 -5.22 9.69 -1.37
CA TYR A 67 -5.84 11.01 -1.37
C TYR A 67 -5.04 12.05 -0.58
N SER A 68 -4.79 11.81 0.70
CA SER A 68 -4.26 12.81 1.63
C SER A 68 -2.75 12.94 1.53
N PHE A 69 -2.03 11.85 1.27
CA PHE A 69 -0.57 11.85 1.22
C PHE A 69 -0.06 12.04 -0.21
N CYS A 70 -0.66 11.39 -1.20
CA CYS A 70 -0.20 11.44 -2.59
C CYS A 70 -0.87 12.55 -3.40
N TYR A 71 -2.20 12.65 -3.41
CA TYR A 71 -2.91 13.60 -4.26
C TYR A 71 -2.86 15.02 -3.71
N LYS A 72 -3.25 15.20 -2.44
CA LYS A 72 -3.53 16.52 -1.87
C LYS A 72 -2.32 17.48 -1.93
N PRO A 73 -1.08 17.06 -1.60
CA PRO A 73 0.06 17.97 -1.62
C PRO A 73 0.49 18.45 -3.01
N PHE A 74 0.15 17.71 -4.08
CA PHE A 74 0.69 17.97 -5.41
C PHE A 74 -0.37 18.42 -6.42
N LEU A 75 -1.63 17.99 -6.25
CA LEU A 75 -2.67 18.15 -7.26
C LEU A 75 -3.94 18.84 -6.75
N SER A 76 -4.04 19.15 -5.45
CA SER A 76 -5.25 19.76 -4.88
C SER A 76 -5.55 21.14 -5.46
N ASP A 77 -4.52 21.95 -5.73
CA ASP A 77 -4.72 23.32 -6.24
C ASP A 77 -5.13 23.33 -7.72
N GLU A 78 -4.66 22.34 -8.49
CA GLU A 78 -5.02 22.18 -9.90
C GLU A 78 -6.41 21.56 -10.05
N ILE A 79 -6.64 20.42 -9.40
CA ILE A 79 -7.82 19.57 -9.63
C ILE A 79 -8.99 19.99 -8.73
N LYS A 80 -8.71 20.53 -7.54
CA LYS A 80 -9.70 21.04 -6.58
C LYS A 80 -10.80 20.03 -6.23
N ALA A 81 -10.42 18.76 -6.06
CA ALA A 81 -11.36 17.75 -5.61
C ALA A 81 -11.75 18.01 -4.15
N ARG A 82 -13.03 17.79 -3.83
CA ARG A 82 -13.59 17.99 -2.48
C ARG A 82 -13.31 16.82 -1.54
N GLY A 83 -12.99 15.65 -2.12
CA GLY A 83 -12.82 14.40 -1.40
C GLY A 83 -12.72 13.23 -2.35
N ILE A 84 -12.85 12.03 -1.79
CA ILE A 84 -12.94 10.78 -2.54
C ILE A 84 -14.31 10.14 -2.31
N ILE A 85 -14.71 9.32 -3.27
CA ILE A 85 -15.91 8.50 -3.21
C ILE A 85 -15.56 7.07 -3.61
N TYR A 86 -16.21 6.09 -2.99
CA TYR A 86 -15.91 4.67 -3.17
C TYR A 86 -16.83 3.97 -4.16
N GLU A 87 -17.84 4.67 -4.67
CA GLU A 87 -18.70 4.13 -5.72
C GLU A 87 -17.95 4.04 -7.05
N GLU A 88 -18.36 3.08 -7.88
CA GLU A 88 -17.88 3.00 -9.25
C GLU A 88 -18.40 4.18 -10.08
N ASN A 89 -17.60 4.60 -11.06
CA ASN A 89 -18.05 5.60 -12.03
C ASN A 89 -19.21 5.01 -12.86
N PRO A 90 -20.42 5.59 -12.79
CA PRO A 90 -21.58 5.07 -13.53
C PRO A 90 -21.39 5.21 -15.05
N ASN A 91 -20.54 6.13 -15.50
CA ASN A 91 -20.23 6.31 -16.91
C ASN A 91 -19.10 5.37 -17.35
N ARG A 92 -19.46 4.16 -17.76
CA ARG A 92 -18.53 3.13 -18.26
C ARG A 92 -17.80 3.52 -19.55
N TYR A 93 -18.30 4.51 -20.29
CA TYR A 93 -17.75 4.94 -21.57
C TYR A 93 -16.89 6.21 -21.48
N ALA A 94 -16.75 6.80 -20.28
CA ALA A 94 -15.89 7.95 -20.07
C ALA A 94 -14.46 7.62 -20.51
N ARG A 95 -13.86 8.50 -21.32
CA ARG A 95 -12.48 8.30 -21.77
C ARG A 95 -11.53 8.73 -20.67
N GLN A 96 -10.35 8.12 -20.63
CA GLN A 96 -9.31 8.46 -19.64
C GLN A 96 -8.80 9.90 -19.73
N THR A 97 -9.14 10.62 -20.81
CA THR A 97 -8.86 12.06 -20.98
C THR A 97 -9.93 12.95 -20.36
N ASP A 98 -11.12 12.41 -20.10
CA ASP A 98 -12.28 13.18 -19.69
C ASP A 98 -12.27 13.40 -18.18
N ARG A 99 -12.55 14.62 -17.72
CA ARG A 99 -12.68 14.93 -16.29
C ARG A 99 -13.68 14.00 -15.58
N ALA A 100 -14.78 13.67 -16.27
CA ALA A 100 -15.83 12.78 -15.77
C ALA A 100 -15.36 11.34 -15.53
N TYR A 101 -14.23 10.92 -16.11
CA TYR A 101 -13.62 9.62 -15.81
C TYR A 101 -13.10 9.55 -14.38
N PHE A 102 -12.55 10.66 -13.88
CA PHE A 102 -11.87 10.75 -12.59
C PHE A 102 -12.75 11.35 -11.49
N ILE A 103 -13.59 12.33 -11.82
CA ILE A 103 -14.28 13.17 -10.84
C ILE A 103 -15.78 13.21 -11.13
N THR A 104 -16.57 13.06 -10.08
CA THR A 104 -18.03 13.25 -10.15
C THR A 104 -18.39 14.69 -10.54
N ASN A 105 -19.63 14.91 -10.97
CA ASN A 105 -20.16 16.27 -11.15
C ASN A 105 -20.17 17.06 -9.83
N SER A 106 -20.28 16.36 -8.70
CA SER A 106 -20.14 16.90 -7.35
C SER A 106 -18.67 17.05 -6.93
N GLY A 107 -17.67 16.92 -7.80
CA GLY A 107 -16.29 17.26 -7.47
C GLY A 107 -15.57 16.27 -6.52
N TYR A 108 -16.05 15.03 -6.38
CA TYR A 108 -15.36 13.97 -5.64
C TYR A 108 -14.59 13.06 -6.60
N LEU A 109 -13.37 12.68 -6.24
CA LEU A 109 -12.57 11.72 -7.01
C LEU A 109 -13.06 10.30 -6.79
N TYR A 110 -13.23 9.52 -7.85
CA TYR A 110 -13.45 8.08 -7.72
C TYR A 110 -12.17 7.41 -7.18
N SER A 111 -12.31 6.69 -6.07
CA SER A 111 -11.16 6.13 -5.34
C SER A 111 -10.32 5.19 -6.22
N ASN A 112 -10.99 4.36 -7.03
CA ASN A 112 -10.37 3.41 -7.98
C ASN A 112 -9.69 4.09 -9.20
N ARG A 113 -9.70 5.42 -9.29
CA ARG A 113 -9.00 6.20 -10.33
C ARG A 113 -7.84 7.02 -9.78
N LEU A 114 -7.61 7.00 -8.46
CA LEU A 114 -6.60 7.84 -7.81
C LEU A 114 -5.16 7.46 -8.20
N SER A 115 -4.80 6.17 -8.16
CA SER A 115 -3.47 5.72 -8.62
C SER A 115 -3.18 6.19 -10.04
N PHE A 116 -4.19 6.07 -10.92
CA PHE A 116 -4.05 6.45 -12.31
C PHE A 116 -3.90 7.96 -12.52
N ILE A 117 -4.61 8.81 -11.76
CA ILE A 117 -4.42 10.27 -11.90
C ILE A 117 -3.04 10.71 -11.41
N LEU A 118 -2.51 10.05 -10.37
CA LEU A 118 -1.15 10.30 -9.87
C LEU A 118 -0.09 9.92 -10.91
N GLU A 119 -0.28 8.79 -11.59
CA GLU A 119 0.58 8.36 -12.68
C GLU A 119 0.49 9.29 -13.89
N ALA A 120 -0.73 9.60 -14.35
CA ALA A 120 -0.97 10.46 -15.52
C ALA A 120 -0.48 11.91 -15.33
N LYS A 121 -0.38 12.37 -14.07
CA LYS A 121 0.16 13.69 -13.71
C LYS A 121 1.65 13.66 -13.36
N HIS A 122 2.30 12.51 -13.52
CA HIS A 122 3.74 12.33 -13.29
C HIS A 122 4.21 12.69 -11.87
N VAL A 123 3.35 12.56 -10.85
CA VAL A 123 3.69 12.94 -9.46
C VAL A 123 4.30 11.79 -8.64
N ILE A 124 4.51 10.62 -9.25
CA ILE A 124 5.03 9.42 -8.54
C ILE A 124 6.38 9.71 -7.88
N SER A 125 7.32 10.34 -8.59
CA SER A 125 8.64 10.66 -8.03
C SER A 125 8.56 11.66 -6.87
N ASP A 126 7.61 12.60 -6.91
CA ASP A 126 7.36 13.52 -5.79
C ASP A 126 6.82 12.78 -4.57
N VAL A 127 5.93 11.79 -4.78
CA VAL A 127 5.44 10.90 -3.72
C VAL A 127 6.59 10.09 -3.11
N GLN A 128 7.43 9.45 -3.93
CA GLN A 128 8.60 8.70 -3.46
C GLN A 128 9.51 9.59 -2.60
N ASN A 129 9.86 10.78 -3.10
CA ASN A 129 10.67 11.76 -2.39
C ASN A 129 10.03 12.21 -1.07
N ARG A 130 8.70 12.36 -1.05
CA ARG A 130 7.94 12.71 0.15
C ARG A 130 7.97 11.59 1.19
N ILE A 131 7.82 10.33 0.78
CA ILE A 131 7.95 9.17 1.66
C ILE A 131 9.36 9.16 2.27
N ALA A 132 10.40 9.26 1.46
CA ALA A 132 11.80 9.26 1.92
C ALA A 132 12.15 10.44 2.84
N ARG A 133 11.49 11.59 2.66
CA ARG A 133 11.68 12.76 3.53
C ARG A 133 11.10 12.54 4.93
N TYR A 134 9.89 11.98 5.03
CA TYR A 134 9.15 11.92 6.28
C TYR A 134 9.27 10.60 7.03
N PHE A 135 9.66 9.51 6.36
CA PHE A 135 9.67 8.18 6.93
C PHE A 135 10.99 7.46 6.67
N ASP A 136 11.39 6.65 7.64
CA ASP A 136 12.54 5.76 7.56
C ASP A 136 12.10 4.34 7.15
N GLU A 137 10.80 4.05 7.25
CA GLU A 137 10.19 2.84 6.69
C GLU A 137 8.77 3.02 6.15
N PHE A 138 8.47 2.21 5.14
CA PHE A 138 7.18 2.09 4.49
C PHE A 138 6.71 0.64 4.54
N ILE A 139 5.64 0.41 5.28
CA ILE A 139 5.09 -0.91 5.55
C ILE A 139 3.71 -0.99 4.90
N VAL A 140 3.45 -2.06 4.17
CA VAL A 140 2.16 -2.31 3.50
C VAL A 140 1.63 -3.67 3.93
N ASP A 141 0.55 -3.66 4.69
CA ASP A 141 -0.20 -4.83 5.13
C ASP A 141 -1.26 -5.22 4.10
N GLU A 142 -1.56 -6.51 4.03
CA GLU A 142 -2.50 -7.12 3.10
C GLU A 142 -2.28 -6.68 1.64
N VAL A 143 -1.02 -6.76 1.18
CA VAL A 143 -0.62 -6.35 -0.17
C VAL A 143 -1.43 -7.05 -1.27
N GLN A 144 -1.94 -8.25 -1.00
CA GLN A 144 -2.79 -8.98 -1.94
C GLN A 144 -4.18 -8.37 -2.15
N ASP A 145 -4.58 -7.40 -1.33
CA ASP A 145 -5.84 -6.66 -1.50
C ASP A 145 -5.64 -5.46 -2.47
N ILE A 146 -4.39 -5.16 -2.85
CA ILE A 146 -4.02 -4.10 -3.80
C ILE A 146 -3.76 -4.75 -5.17
N ALA A 147 -4.59 -4.42 -6.17
CA ALA A 147 -4.56 -5.08 -7.48
C ALA A 147 -4.70 -4.08 -8.65
N GLY A 148 -4.34 -4.52 -9.86
CA GLY A 148 -4.50 -3.75 -11.08
C GLY A 148 -3.70 -2.45 -11.08
N ARG A 149 -4.34 -1.32 -11.39
CA ARG A 149 -3.65 -0.01 -11.45
C ARG A 149 -3.07 0.41 -10.12
N ASP A 150 -3.75 0.05 -9.03
CA ASP A 150 -3.28 0.34 -7.68
C ASP A 150 -2.01 -0.46 -7.35
N PHE A 151 -1.90 -1.69 -7.88
CA PHE A 151 -0.69 -2.51 -7.77
C PHE A 151 0.46 -1.94 -8.61
N ASN A 152 0.21 -1.53 -9.85
CA ASN A 152 1.23 -0.87 -10.68
C ASN A 152 1.78 0.39 -10.00
N PHE A 153 0.92 1.19 -9.37
CA PHE A 153 1.35 2.34 -8.58
C PHE A 153 2.20 1.93 -7.37
N LEU A 154 1.78 0.87 -6.65
CA LEU A 154 2.54 0.33 -5.53
C LEU A 154 3.92 -0.17 -5.95
N GLU A 155 4.02 -0.86 -7.09
CA GLU A 155 5.28 -1.30 -7.68
C GLU A 155 6.25 -0.13 -7.86
N ARG A 156 5.76 0.98 -8.43
CA ARG A 156 6.59 2.19 -8.57
C ARG A 156 7.04 2.72 -7.21
N LEU A 157 6.19 2.69 -6.19
CA LEU A 157 6.59 3.09 -4.83
C LEU A 157 7.65 2.17 -4.21
N MET A 158 7.79 0.92 -4.69
CA MET A 158 8.85 0.03 -4.22
C MET A 158 10.25 0.59 -4.52
N GLU A 159 10.40 1.44 -5.52
CA GLU A 159 11.68 2.09 -5.86
C GLU A 159 12.11 3.16 -4.82
N THR A 160 11.24 3.55 -3.88
CA THR A 160 11.53 4.57 -2.85
C THR A 160 12.66 4.16 -1.91
N ASN A 161 13.64 5.03 -1.69
CA ASN A 161 14.81 4.78 -0.83
C ASN A 161 14.52 4.92 0.70
N VAL A 162 13.72 4.02 1.27
CA VAL A 162 13.44 3.89 2.72
C VAL A 162 13.64 2.43 3.17
N ASN A 163 13.26 1.95 4.34
CA ASN A 163 13.13 0.49 4.52
C ASN A 163 11.72 0.07 4.14
N GLN A 164 11.55 -1.08 3.48
CA GLN A 164 10.22 -1.52 3.05
C GLN A 164 9.89 -2.92 3.54
N LEU A 165 8.65 -3.08 4.02
CA LEU A 165 8.09 -4.36 4.41
C LEU A 165 6.70 -4.53 3.80
N PHE A 166 6.56 -5.47 2.88
CA PHE A 166 5.28 -5.85 2.30
C PHE A 166 4.81 -7.16 2.91
N VAL A 167 3.57 -7.17 3.40
CA VAL A 167 3.00 -8.28 4.14
C VAL A 167 1.71 -8.74 3.46
N GLY A 168 1.56 -10.05 3.28
CA GLY A 168 0.34 -10.58 2.67
C GLY A 168 0.13 -12.07 2.81
N ILE A 169 -0.97 -12.53 2.23
CA ILE A 169 -1.34 -13.96 2.15
C ILE A 169 -1.26 -14.39 0.69
N PHE A 170 -0.47 -15.41 0.40
CA PHE A 170 -0.24 -15.87 -0.97
C PHE A 170 -1.47 -16.48 -1.66
N ILE A 171 -2.43 -17.03 -0.91
CA ILE A 171 -3.57 -17.82 -1.46
C ILE A 171 -4.90 -17.01 -1.45
N SER A 172 -4.84 -15.67 -1.44
CA SER A 172 -6.07 -14.83 -1.43
C SER A 172 -6.31 -14.11 -2.76
N ILE A 173 -7.56 -13.71 -2.96
CA ILE A 173 -8.30 -13.72 -4.24
C ILE A 173 -8.21 -12.44 -5.10
N HIS A 174 -7.58 -11.37 -4.62
CA HIS A 174 -7.72 -10.04 -5.23
C HIS A 174 -6.56 -9.69 -6.19
N SER A 175 -5.30 -9.89 -5.78
CA SER A 175 -4.16 -9.83 -6.70
C SER A 175 -4.00 -11.12 -7.49
N THR A 176 -3.51 -11.01 -8.72
CA THR A 176 -3.18 -12.13 -9.59
C THR A 176 -1.88 -12.82 -9.14
N PRO A 177 -1.67 -14.11 -9.49
CA PRO A 177 -0.39 -14.79 -9.25
C PRO A 177 0.81 -14.03 -9.83
N ALA A 178 0.65 -13.43 -11.03
CA ALA A 178 1.69 -12.65 -11.68
C ALA A 178 2.06 -11.37 -10.89
N GLU A 179 1.09 -10.67 -10.31
CA GLU A 179 1.35 -9.52 -9.44
C GLU A 179 2.11 -9.95 -8.18
N MET A 180 1.75 -11.09 -7.57
CA MET A 180 2.44 -11.61 -6.39
C MET A 180 3.87 -12.07 -6.72
N GLU A 181 4.08 -12.71 -7.87
CA GLU A 181 5.42 -13.05 -8.38
C GLU A 181 6.26 -11.80 -8.65
N MET A 182 5.65 -10.75 -9.21
CA MET A 182 6.32 -9.46 -9.46
C MET A 182 6.72 -8.77 -8.15
N LEU A 183 5.83 -8.77 -7.15
CA LEU A 183 6.15 -8.30 -5.79
C LEU A 183 7.35 -9.04 -5.20
N ILE A 184 7.38 -10.37 -5.35
CA ILE A 184 8.51 -11.21 -4.91
C ILE A 184 9.78 -10.79 -5.63
N ALA A 185 9.76 -10.75 -6.97
CA ALA A 185 10.92 -10.41 -7.79
C ALA A 185 11.52 -9.04 -7.42
N ASN A 186 10.67 -8.04 -7.22
CA ASN A 186 11.09 -6.67 -6.87
C ASN A 186 11.69 -6.53 -5.46
N CYS A 187 11.41 -7.50 -4.57
CA CYS A 187 11.91 -7.49 -3.19
C CYS A 187 13.01 -8.53 -2.93
N LEU A 188 13.32 -9.39 -3.90
CA LEU A 188 14.41 -10.36 -3.78
C LEU A 188 15.77 -9.66 -3.89
N SER A 189 16.33 -9.31 -2.72
CA SER A 189 17.74 -9.61 -2.46
C SER A 189 17.82 -11.01 -1.80
N PRO A 190 18.95 -11.76 -1.88
CA PRO A 190 19.01 -13.20 -1.52
C PRO A 190 18.62 -13.61 -0.08
N LYS A 191 18.14 -12.71 0.79
CA LYS A 191 18.03 -12.93 2.24
C LYS A 191 16.63 -12.92 2.87
N GLN A 192 15.53 -12.61 2.17
CA GLN A 192 14.33 -12.12 2.88
C GLN A 192 12.96 -12.68 2.46
N ILE A 193 12.85 -13.99 2.24
CA ILE A 193 11.55 -14.68 2.36
C ILE A 193 11.52 -15.38 3.72
N MET A 194 10.76 -14.85 4.69
CA MET A 194 10.55 -15.54 5.96
C MET A 194 9.58 -16.72 5.75
N LYS A 195 10.14 -17.93 5.77
CA LYS A 195 9.44 -19.22 5.61
C LYS A 195 8.74 -19.63 6.90
N ASN A 196 7.61 -19.00 7.23
CA ASN A 196 6.71 -19.59 8.21
C ASN A 196 5.49 -20.15 7.46
N ASP A 197 5.55 -21.46 7.18
CA ASP A 197 4.46 -22.31 6.69
C ASP A 197 4.00 -22.14 5.23
N PHE A 198 4.94 -22.16 4.27
CA PHE A 198 4.56 -22.42 2.87
C PHE A 198 4.49 -23.91 2.58
N PRO A 199 3.40 -24.44 1.98
CA PRO A 199 3.43 -25.75 1.37
C PRO A 199 4.50 -25.74 0.26
N THR A 200 5.46 -26.67 0.34
CA THR A 200 6.66 -26.77 -0.50
C THR A 200 6.40 -26.71 -2.01
N LYS A 201 5.18 -27.02 -2.46
CA LYS A 201 4.75 -26.98 -3.87
C LYS A 201 4.56 -25.57 -4.44
N VAL A 202 4.25 -24.57 -3.61
CA VAL A 202 4.06 -23.19 -4.07
C VAL A 202 5.41 -22.54 -4.38
N PHE A 203 6.41 -22.84 -3.55
CA PHE A 203 7.78 -22.32 -3.70
C PHE A 203 8.48 -22.83 -4.97
N SER A 204 8.14 -24.03 -5.44
CA SER A 204 8.69 -24.56 -6.70
C SER A 204 8.19 -23.86 -7.96
N LEU A 205 7.08 -23.10 -7.87
CA LEU A 205 6.64 -22.23 -8.96
C LEU A 205 7.45 -20.92 -8.99
N ILE A 206 7.71 -20.33 -7.81
CA ILE A 206 8.35 -19.01 -7.66
C ILE A 206 9.85 -19.01 -8.00
N ILE A 207 10.56 -20.12 -7.80
CA ILE A 207 12.01 -20.23 -8.08
C ILE A 207 12.31 -20.76 -9.49
N ARG A 208 11.29 -21.14 -10.26
CA ARG A 208 11.45 -21.51 -11.67
C ARG A 208 11.09 -20.34 -12.57
N HIS A 209 11.93 -19.31 -12.60
CA HIS A 209 12.43 -18.60 -13.79
C HIS A 209 13.25 -17.38 -13.40
#